data_AF-A0A832TUU7-F1
#
_entry.id   AF-A0A832TUU7-F1
#
_cell.length_a   1.000
_cell.length_b   1.000
_cell.length_c   1.000
_cell.angle_alpha   90.00
_cell.angle_beta   90.00
_cell.angle_gamma   90.00
#
_symmetry.space_group_name_H-M   'P 1'
#
loop_
_entity.id
_entity.type
_entity.pdbx_description
1 polymer ?
#
loop_
_entity_poly.entity_id
_entity_poly.type
_entity_poly.pdbx_seq_one_letter_code
_entity_poly.pdbx_strand_id
1 'polypeptide(L)' 'LEGMIIAAEQGNVLAFAFHPELTEDLRIHQYFLDKVLNC' A
#
# COMPACT_ATOMS: atom_id res chain seq x y z
N LEU A 1 8.83 1.82 -15.94
CA LEU A 1 7.72 1.83 -14.95
C LEU A 1 6.42 2.34 -15.55
N GLU A 2 6.41 3.05 -16.67
CA GLU A 2 5.15 3.54 -17.26
C GLU A 2 4.25 2.38 -17.71
N GLY A 3 3.00 2.39 -17.26
CA GLY A 3 1.97 1.41 -17.60
C GLY A 3 1.92 0.14 -16.73
N MET A 4 2.81 -0.03 -15.74
CA MET A 4 2.77 -1.20 -14.85
C MET A 4 1.90 -0.95 -13.62
N ILE A 5 1.06 -1.93 -13.28
CA ILE A 5 0.32 -1.93 -12.01
C ILE A 5 1.30 -2.35 -10.90
N ILE A 6 1.56 -1.44 -9.96
CA ILE A 6 2.51 -1.64 -8.85
C ILE A 6 1.84 -1.87 -7.49
N ALA A 7 0.54 -1.61 -7.40
CA ALA A 7 -0.29 -1.82 -6.23
C ALA A 7 -1.66 -2.35 -6.67
N ALA A 8 -2.23 -3.29 -5.91
CA ALA A 8 -3.55 -3.83 -6.15
C ALA A 8 -4.30 -3.99 -4.82
N GLU A 9 -5.61 -3.76 -4.84
CA GLU A 9 -6.48 -3.93 -3.68
C GLU A 9 -7.74 -4.69 -4.10
N GLN A 10 -8.13 -5.71 -3.31
CA GLN A 10 -9.36 -6.46 -3.51
C GLN A 10 -9.99 -6.79 -2.16
N GLY A 11 -11.12 -6.16 -1.86
CA GLY A 11 -11.79 -6.32 -0.56
C GLY A 11 -10.87 -5.84 0.57
N ASN A 12 -10.54 -6.73 1.50
CA ASN A 12 -9.65 -6.47 2.63
C ASN A 12 -8.18 -6.85 2.36
N VAL A 13 -7.81 -7.17 1.11
CA VAL A 13 -6.46 -7.55 0.72
C VAL A 13 -5.79 -6.41 -0.04
N LEU A 14 -4.58 -6.06 0.38
CA LEU A 14 -3.72 -5.04 -0.24
C LEU A 14 -2.36 -5.67 -0.62
N ALA A 15 -1.91 -5.47 -1.85
CA ALA A 15 -0.67 -6.05 -2.36
C ALA A 15 0.18 -5.01 -3.12
N PHE A 16 1.50 -5.14 -3.02
CA PHE A 16 2.49 -4.27 -3.67
C PHE A 16 3.53 -5.10 -4.43
N ALA A 17 3.98 -4.59 -5.57
CA ALA A 17 5.06 -5.20 -6.36
C ALA A 17 6.46 -4.74 -5.90
N PHE A 18 6.54 -4.02 -4.79
CA PHE A 18 7.75 -3.44 -4.23
C PHE A 18 7.70 -3.48 -2.70
N HIS A 19 8.82 -3.12 -2.08
CA HIS A 19 9.03 -3.08 -0.64
C HIS A 19 8.79 -1.67 -0.09
N PRO A 20 7.59 -1.35 0.43
CA PRO A 20 7.29 -0.02 0.97
C PRO A 20 8.14 0.34 2.21
N GLU A 21 8.77 -0.64 2.84
CA GLU A 21 9.65 -0.49 4.01
C GLU A 21 11.07 -0.01 3.67
N LEU A 22 11.47 -0.06 2.40
CA LEU A 22 12.82 0.35 1.96
C LEU A 22 12.92 1.86 1.67
N THR A 23 11.96 2.64 2.18
CA THR A 23 11.93 4.09 2.12
C THR A 23 11.38 4.66 3.43
N GLU A 24 11.76 5.89 3.74
CA GLU A 24 11.23 6.63 4.90
C GLU A 24 9.81 7.17 4.66
N ASP A 25 9.24 6.95 3.48
CA ASP A 25 7.89 7.36 3.14
C ASP A 25 6.84 6.41 3.73
N LEU A 26 6.16 6.89 4.78
CA LEU A 26 5.19 6.10 5.54
C LEU A 26 3.76 6.12 4.97
N ARG A 27 3.50 6.75 3.82
CA ARG A 27 2.13 6.94 3.32
C ARG A 27 1.38 5.62 3.09
N ILE A 28 2.05 4.58 2.61
CA ILE A 28 1.45 3.26 2.41
C ILE A 28 1.10 2.61 3.74
N HIS A 29 1.98 2.74 4.74
CA HIS A 29 1.75 2.23 6.08
C HIS A 29 0.56 2.95 6.74
N GLN A 30 0.49 4.28 6.61
CA GLN A 30 -0.65 5.07 7.10
C GLN A 30 -1.95 4.67 6.40
N TYR A 31 -1.94 4.52 5.08
CA TYR A 31 -3.10 4.08 4.31
C TYR A 31 -3.64 2.72 4.80
N PHE A 32 -2.74 1.77 5.06
CA PHE A 32 -3.13 0.47 5.61
C PHE A 32 -3.74 0.60 7.02
N LEU A 33 -3.13 1.40 7.90
CA LEU A 33 -3.63 1.62 9.26
C LEU A 33 -5.02 2.29 9.25
N ASP A 34 -5.23 3.31 8.43
CA ASP A 34 -6.52 3.98 8.31
C ASP A 34 -7.64 3.00 7.90
N LYS A 35 -7.34 2.09 6.97
CA LYS A 35 -8.28 1.05 6.55
C LYS A 35 -8.59 0.01 7.63
N VAL A 36 -7.59 -0.37 8.43
CA VAL A 36 -7.78 -1.39 9.48
C VAL A 36 -8.47 -0.79 10.70
N LEU A 37 -8.16 0.46 11.03
CA LEU A 37 -8.62 1.11 12.25
C LEU A 37 -9.96 1.84 12.08
N ASN A 38 -10.43 2.07 10.84
CA ASN A 38 -11.69 2.78 10.54
C ASN A 38 -11.82 4.12 11.28
N CYS A 39 -10.73 4.89 11.35
CA CYS A 39 -10.72 6.23 11.94
C CYS A 39 -11.39 7.27 11.02
#